data_AF-A0A2V3HGP3-F1
#
_entry.id   AF-A0A2V3HGP3-F1
#
_cell.length_a   1.000
_cell.length_b   1.000
_cell.length_c   1.000
_cell.angle_alpha   90.00
_cell.angle_beta   90.00
_cell.angle_gamma   90.00
#
_symmetry.space_group_name_H-M   'P 1'
#
loop_
_entity.id
_entity.type
_entity.pdbx_description
1 polymer ?
#
loop_
_entity_poly.entity_id
_entity_poly.type
_entity_poly.pdbx_seq_one_letter_code
_entity_poly.pdbx_strand_id
1 'polypeptide(L)'
;MALISPKRINMTTEDGGLTEYDSTQAEMMLEQCLQLDENDEVIGGVSKKTCHRGQGIRHRAFSVLIFDSQDRLLVQQRSADKITFPSVWANSCCSHPLAIEGETEDSETGVIEAARRKLEQELGIPRSKTDTWDFNHIGRFEYRCRWDDEWVEHEIDHVLIVREDIEVKPNENEIQAIAWLDSEGIEDMISRNGRWSSQLIAPWFESLVENFCSPRDWDIDEIISSRRSDIVRCGELELRRVDDSAANVLAALSQHREIVEAVIQENLEKIKQERLRGAMSHLFTGGGKRLRAIMPRLVGDAVGNGHAGHYTLGACIEIIHNFTLVHDDIMDQDPIRRGLEAVHIAYDDATAINAGDAMLALGFEMLADSEDIEDKQLRQVVSAIGTMVRRVAQGQQEDFEFEHRESVSEDEYIAMIAGKTSAMFQTCAETGAILAGADAATVENMAAWGLNLGLCFQIMDDYIDMVSDTETLGKPSGSDIVQGKRTLIAIHAIESGADLPTFKRLFGTGQDSESELDDAVNELKENGSIQYALDRAMKHHAMKHHRIAHDCLDALEPSEAVTILRNMTDFQLVRIN
;
A
#
# COMPACT_ATOMS: atom_id res chain seq x y z
N MET A 1 46.08 35.20 -13.39
CA MET A 1 44.62 35.14 -13.60
C MET A 1 44.19 33.72 -13.22
N ALA A 2 44.02 33.49 -11.92
CA ALA A 2 43.71 32.18 -11.35
C ALA A 2 42.20 32.10 -11.13
N LEU A 3 41.55 31.13 -11.77
CA LEU A 3 40.15 30.82 -11.55
C LEU A 3 40.04 29.89 -10.34
N ILE A 4 39.25 30.33 -9.37
CA ILE A 4 39.01 29.67 -8.08
C ILE A 4 38.01 28.53 -8.31
N SER A 5 38.42 27.31 -7.98
CA SER A 5 37.57 26.12 -7.91
C SER A 5 36.50 26.28 -6.81
N PRO A 6 35.26 25.83 -6.99
CA PRO A 6 34.31 25.74 -5.88
C PRO A 6 34.85 24.72 -4.87
N LYS A 7 34.93 25.12 -3.60
CA LYS A 7 35.28 24.23 -2.49
C LYS A 7 34.20 23.17 -2.33
N ARG A 8 34.58 21.89 -2.40
CA ARG A 8 33.84 20.81 -1.75
C ARG A 8 33.72 21.16 -0.27
N ILE A 9 32.51 21.37 0.21
CA ILE A 9 32.22 21.39 1.64
C ILE A 9 32.26 19.94 2.09
N ASN A 10 33.17 19.62 3.01
CA ASN A 10 33.23 18.31 3.66
C ASN A 10 31.93 18.11 4.45
N MET A 11 31.13 17.11 4.06
CA MET A 11 30.07 16.58 4.91
C MET A 11 30.72 15.80 6.06
N THR A 12 30.88 16.45 7.21
CA THR A 12 31.25 15.80 8.46
C THR A 12 29.98 15.42 9.22
N THR A 13 29.67 14.12 9.28
CA THR A 13 29.16 13.36 10.44
C THR A 13 28.28 14.06 11.51
N GLU A 14 27.33 14.90 11.14
CA GLU A 14 26.27 15.41 12.02
C GLU A 14 24.84 15.17 11.47
N ASP A 15 24.69 14.47 10.35
CA ASP A 15 23.38 14.24 9.74
C ASP A 15 22.69 13.00 10.34
N GLY A 16 22.13 13.18 11.53
CA GLY A 16 21.26 12.19 12.15
C GLY A 16 19.93 12.08 11.38
N GLY A 17 19.78 10.99 10.62
CA GLY A 17 18.50 10.40 10.22
C GLY A 17 17.85 10.87 8.91
N LEU A 18 18.50 11.72 8.10
CA LEU A 18 17.93 12.15 6.81
C LEU A 18 18.47 11.40 5.58
N THR A 19 19.45 10.51 5.76
CA THR A 19 20.09 9.77 4.66
C THR A 19 19.20 8.67 4.05
N GLU A 20 18.03 8.40 4.65
CA GLU A 20 17.05 7.38 4.23
C GLU A 20 15.88 7.94 3.41
N TYR A 21 15.77 9.27 3.26
CA TYR A 21 14.68 9.95 2.56
C TYR A 21 15.11 10.53 1.21
N ASP A 22 14.15 10.83 0.33
CA ASP A 22 14.43 11.47 -0.95
C ASP A 22 15.24 12.76 -0.76
N SER A 23 16.26 12.93 -1.61
CA SER A 23 17.24 14.02 -1.51
C SER A 23 16.59 15.42 -1.60
N THR A 24 15.50 15.56 -2.36
CA THR A 24 14.79 16.82 -2.52
C THR A 24 13.95 17.14 -1.28
N GLN A 25 13.31 16.13 -0.68
CA GLN A 25 12.57 16.30 0.59
C GLN A 25 13.52 16.61 1.76
N ALA A 26 14.71 16.00 1.79
CA ALA A 26 15.73 16.31 2.79
C ALA A 26 16.24 17.76 2.68
N GLU A 27 16.38 18.30 1.47
CA GLU A 27 16.75 19.71 1.26
C GLU A 27 15.66 20.68 1.74
N MET A 28 14.38 20.38 1.50
CA MET A 28 13.25 21.19 2.00
C MET A 28 13.21 21.27 3.54
N MET A 29 13.75 20.27 4.25
CA MET A 29 13.79 20.28 5.71
C MET A 29 14.76 21.33 6.31
N LEU A 30 15.61 21.93 5.47
CA LEU A 30 16.54 22.99 5.86
C LEU A 30 15.94 24.40 5.75
N GLU A 31 14.79 24.55 5.07
CA GLU A 31 14.07 25.82 4.92
C GLU A 31 13.77 26.45 6.29
N GLN A 32 13.86 27.78 6.38
CA GLN A 32 13.67 28.51 7.64
C GLN A 32 12.21 28.96 7.77
N CYS A 33 11.41 28.27 8.57
CA CYS A 33 10.04 28.65 8.92
C CYS A 33 10.02 29.81 9.93
N LEU A 34 8.93 30.58 9.94
CA LEU A 34 8.72 31.67 10.91
C LEU A 34 8.25 31.11 12.26
N GLN A 35 9.09 31.19 13.28
CA GLN A 35 8.73 30.85 14.66
C GLN A 35 7.83 31.94 15.26
N LEU A 36 6.77 31.53 15.95
CA LEU A 36 5.75 32.44 16.48
C LEU A 36 5.62 32.39 18.00
N ASP A 37 5.16 33.50 18.58
CA ASP A 37 4.52 33.49 19.90
C ASP A 37 3.05 33.05 19.84
N GLU A 38 2.32 33.13 20.96
CA GLU A 38 0.91 32.72 21.01
C GLU A 38 -0.04 33.64 20.23
N ASN A 39 0.37 34.87 19.92
CA ASN A 39 -0.46 35.89 19.27
C ASN A 39 -0.17 36.05 17.78
N ASP A 40 0.55 35.09 17.18
CA ASP A 40 0.99 35.16 15.78
C ASP A 40 1.99 36.30 15.52
N GLU A 41 2.83 36.63 16.51
CA GLU A 41 3.97 37.54 16.33
C GLU A 41 5.26 36.74 16.07
N VAL A 42 6.03 37.17 15.07
CA VAL A 42 7.27 36.49 14.67
C VAL A 42 8.37 36.74 15.71
N ILE A 43 8.92 35.67 16.28
CA ILE A 43 10.00 35.73 17.27
C ILE A 43 11.35 35.26 16.73
N GLY A 44 11.37 34.59 15.57
CA GLY A 44 12.61 34.13 14.93
C GLY A 44 12.38 33.27 13.69
N GLY A 45 13.47 32.80 13.09
CA GLY A 45 13.47 31.80 12.02
C GLY A 45 14.09 30.49 12.52
N VAL A 46 13.45 29.37 12.22
CA VAL A 46 13.90 28.04 12.65
C VAL A 46 13.76 27.06 11.49
N SER A 47 14.68 26.09 11.37
CA SER A 47 14.58 25.12 10.27
C SER A 47 13.30 24.28 10.37
N LYS A 48 12.72 23.92 9.23
CA LYS A 48 11.54 23.08 9.13
C LYS A 48 11.71 21.77 9.90
N LYS A 49 12.87 21.11 9.79
CA LYS A 49 13.23 19.93 10.61
C LYS A 49 13.05 20.19 12.11
N THR A 50 13.55 21.31 12.61
CA THR A 50 13.52 21.63 14.04
C THR A 50 12.12 22.01 14.49
N CYS A 51 11.35 22.71 13.64
CA CYS A 51 9.95 23.02 13.91
C CYS A 51 9.09 21.78 14.09
N HIS A 52 9.40 20.71 13.36
CA HIS A 52 8.57 19.51 13.30
C HIS A 52 9.05 18.35 14.17
N ARG A 53 10.18 18.48 14.90
CA ARG A 53 10.72 17.38 15.73
C ARG A 53 10.36 17.47 17.21
N GLY A 54 10.21 16.31 17.84
CA GLY A 54 10.01 16.16 19.28
C GLY A 54 8.68 16.74 19.76
N GLN A 55 8.74 17.87 20.49
CA GLN A 55 7.53 18.54 20.95
C GLN A 55 6.95 19.51 19.90
N GLY A 56 7.70 19.82 18.85
CA GLY A 56 7.33 20.82 17.86
C GLY A 56 7.54 22.24 18.37
N ILE A 57 7.79 23.16 17.44
CA ILE A 57 7.89 24.58 17.71
C ILE A 57 6.77 25.28 16.95
N ARG A 58 6.02 26.12 17.65
CA ARG A 58 4.97 26.94 17.03
C ARG A 58 5.54 27.77 15.88
N HIS A 59 4.99 27.58 14.70
CA HIS A 59 5.40 28.31 13.49
C HIS A 59 4.20 28.69 12.62
N ARG A 60 4.40 29.66 11.71
CA ARG A 60 3.34 30.11 10.81
C ARG A 60 3.14 29.11 9.67
N ALA A 61 1.89 28.89 9.30
CA ALA A 61 1.49 28.12 8.14
C ALA A 61 0.35 28.82 7.39
N PHE A 62 -0.03 28.29 6.24
CA PHE A 62 -1.20 28.71 5.50
C PHE A 62 -1.87 27.54 4.79
N SER A 63 -3.18 27.67 4.62
CA SER A 63 -4.03 26.77 3.86
C SER A 63 -4.78 27.54 2.78
N VAL A 64 -4.56 27.18 1.51
CA VAL A 64 -5.32 27.71 0.37
C VAL A 64 -6.46 26.76 0.02
N LEU A 65 -7.66 27.31 -0.12
CA LEU A 65 -8.84 26.64 -0.68
C LEU A 65 -9.11 27.24 -2.08
N ILE A 66 -8.95 26.42 -3.12
CA ILE A 66 -9.21 26.83 -4.50
C ILE A 66 -10.53 26.23 -4.95
N PHE A 67 -11.47 27.10 -5.30
CA PHE A 67 -12.74 26.72 -5.89
C PHE A 67 -12.77 27.04 -7.38
N ASP A 68 -13.42 26.19 -8.17
CA ASP A 68 -13.70 26.48 -9.58
C ASP A 68 -15.02 27.26 -9.76
N SER A 69 -15.36 27.58 -11.00
CA SER A 69 -16.62 28.26 -11.35
C SER A 69 -17.89 27.43 -11.11
N GLN A 70 -17.76 26.17 -10.71
CA GLN A 70 -18.86 25.26 -10.33
C GLN A 70 -18.92 25.07 -8.81
N ASP A 71 -18.22 25.90 -8.04
CA ASP A 71 -18.12 25.85 -6.58
C ASP A 71 -17.57 24.51 -6.06
N ARG A 72 -16.76 23.81 -6.85
CA ARG A 72 -16.05 22.60 -6.41
C ARG A 72 -14.70 22.99 -5.81
N LEU A 73 -14.37 22.44 -4.65
CA LEU A 73 -13.07 22.58 -3.99
C LEU A 73 -12.05 21.60 -4.59
N LEU A 74 -10.87 22.10 -4.94
CA LEU A 74 -9.71 21.25 -5.21
C LEU A 74 -9.15 20.70 -3.89
N VAL A 75 -9.11 19.40 -3.74
CA VAL A 75 -8.37 18.71 -2.67
C VAL A 75 -7.23 17.89 -3.26
N GLN A 76 -6.19 17.65 -2.46
CA GLN A 76 -5.02 16.92 -2.89
C GLN A 76 -4.60 15.85 -1.88
N GLN A 77 -4.03 14.76 -2.38
CA GLN A 77 -3.38 13.73 -1.59
C GLN A 77 -1.87 13.93 -1.66
N ARG A 78 -1.27 14.12 -0.49
CA ARG A 78 0.17 14.27 -0.32
C ARG A 78 0.89 13.03 -0.84
N SER A 79 2.05 13.21 -1.47
CA SER A 79 2.88 12.09 -1.93
C SER A 79 3.27 11.13 -0.79
N ALA A 80 3.48 9.86 -1.14
CA ALA A 80 3.96 8.83 -0.22
C ALA A 80 5.40 9.10 0.25
N ASP A 81 6.17 9.88 -0.51
CA ASP A 81 7.56 10.23 -0.21
C ASP A 81 7.70 11.37 0.82
N LYS A 82 6.59 11.95 1.28
CA LYS A 82 6.60 13.02 2.29
C LYS A 82 7.04 12.47 3.64
N ILE A 83 7.99 13.18 4.28
CA ILE A 83 8.49 12.83 5.62
C ILE A 83 7.38 12.93 6.69
N THR A 84 6.54 13.97 6.61
CA THR A 84 5.41 14.15 7.52
C THR A 84 4.08 14.01 6.79
N PHE A 85 3.18 13.23 7.40
CA PHE A 85 1.83 12.96 6.89
C PHE A 85 1.80 12.49 5.42
N PRO A 86 2.53 11.43 5.03
CA PRO A 86 2.47 10.85 3.69
C PRO A 86 1.09 10.27 3.37
N SER A 87 0.69 10.38 2.10
CA SER A 87 -0.59 9.85 1.58
C SER A 87 -1.86 10.33 2.28
N VAL A 88 -1.78 11.45 3.02
CA VAL A 88 -2.93 12.11 3.66
C VAL A 88 -3.58 13.08 2.68
N TRP A 89 -4.92 13.02 2.56
CA TRP A 89 -5.73 13.99 1.83
C TRP A 89 -5.92 15.27 2.64
N ALA A 90 -5.75 16.42 2.00
CA ALA A 90 -5.90 17.75 2.59
C ALA A 90 -6.51 18.74 1.57
N ASN A 91 -6.57 20.01 1.97
CA ASN A 91 -6.99 21.12 1.11
C ASN A 91 -6.03 21.35 -0.08
N SER A 92 -6.37 22.30 -0.96
CA SER A 92 -5.72 22.51 -2.26
C SER A 92 -4.20 22.70 -2.18
N CYS A 93 -3.70 23.47 -1.21
CA CYS A 93 -2.27 23.71 -0.99
C CYS A 93 -2.06 24.15 0.46
N CYS A 94 -1.12 23.53 1.18
CA CYS A 94 -0.76 23.88 2.56
C CYS A 94 0.75 23.89 2.74
N SER A 95 1.30 24.95 3.34
CA SER A 95 2.74 25.09 3.54
C SER A 95 3.05 26.26 4.49
N HIS A 96 4.33 26.62 4.56
CA HIS A 96 4.87 27.64 5.45
C HIS A 96 5.37 28.86 4.67
N PRO A 97 5.14 30.10 5.17
CA PRO A 97 5.98 31.22 4.84
C PRO A 97 7.39 31.01 5.42
N LEU A 98 8.39 31.47 4.70
CA LEU A 98 9.79 31.35 5.05
C LEU A 98 10.37 32.67 5.56
N ALA A 99 11.46 32.59 6.32
CA ALA A 99 12.25 33.73 6.79
C ALA A 99 13.07 34.36 5.64
N ILE A 100 12.39 34.75 4.56
CA ILE A 100 12.95 35.37 3.36
C ILE A 100 12.22 36.69 3.04
N GLU A 101 12.88 37.53 2.25
CA GLU A 101 12.31 38.81 1.80
C GLU A 101 10.99 38.56 1.03
N GLY A 102 9.95 39.31 1.40
CA GLY A 102 8.58 39.20 0.85
C GLY A 102 7.63 38.31 1.67
N GLU A 103 8.13 37.31 2.40
CA GLU A 103 7.29 36.40 3.20
C GLU A 103 7.29 36.73 4.71
N THR A 104 8.18 37.62 5.13
CA THR A 104 8.30 38.12 6.52
C THR A 104 7.62 39.48 6.75
N GLU A 105 6.83 39.98 5.80
CA GLU A 105 6.16 41.28 5.92
C GLU A 105 4.98 41.21 6.92
N ASP A 106 3.89 41.94 6.68
CA ASP A 106 2.68 41.72 7.48
C ASP A 106 2.17 40.28 7.29
N SER A 107 1.51 39.75 8.31
CA SER A 107 1.17 38.33 8.38
C SER A 107 0.29 37.85 7.23
N GLU A 108 -0.56 38.72 6.67
CA GLU A 108 -1.49 38.36 5.59
C GLU A 108 -0.79 38.42 4.24
N THR A 109 -0.07 39.51 3.95
CA THR A 109 0.72 39.62 2.71
C THR A 109 1.78 38.52 2.63
N GLY A 110 2.47 38.24 3.74
CA GLY A 110 3.52 37.23 3.79
C GLY A 110 3.02 35.81 3.47
N VAL A 111 1.83 35.42 3.97
CA VAL A 111 1.25 34.11 3.64
C VAL A 111 0.71 34.06 2.22
N ILE A 112 0.21 35.17 1.67
CA ILE A 112 -0.23 35.23 0.27
C ILE A 112 0.97 35.05 -0.66
N GLU A 113 2.10 35.72 -0.39
CA GLU A 113 3.32 35.54 -1.18
C GLU A 113 3.88 34.11 -1.10
N ALA A 114 3.85 33.52 0.10
CA ALA A 114 4.23 32.12 0.29
C ALA A 114 3.30 31.15 -0.45
N ALA A 115 1.98 31.44 -0.45
CA ALA A 115 0.99 30.67 -1.21
C ALA A 115 1.29 30.71 -2.71
N ARG A 116 1.60 31.87 -3.29
CA ARG A 116 1.98 32.00 -4.72
C ARG A 116 3.17 31.10 -5.06
N ARG A 117 4.21 31.11 -4.24
CA ARG A 117 5.40 30.26 -4.42
C ARG A 117 5.03 28.77 -4.38
N LYS A 118 4.23 28.37 -3.39
CA LYS A 118 3.92 26.95 -3.19
C LYS A 118 2.90 26.41 -4.19
N LEU A 119 1.97 27.22 -4.67
CA LEU A 119 1.08 26.86 -5.78
C LEU A 119 1.85 26.55 -7.07
N GLU A 120 2.94 27.27 -7.33
CA GLU A 120 3.84 26.98 -8.46
C GLU A 120 4.63 25.68 -8.24
N GLN A 121 5.15 25.46 -7.03
CA GLN A 121 5.97 24.29 -6.70
C GLN A 121 5.17 22.98 -6.59
N GLU A 122 3.96 23.03 -6.04
CA GLU A 122 3.14 21.83 -5.76
C GLU A 122 2.14 21.54 -6.89
N LEU A 123 1.41 22.56 -7.36
CA LEU A 123 0.35 22.39 -8.36
C LEU A 123 0.77 22.81 -9.77
N GLY A 124 2.01 23.28 -9.96
CA GLY A 124 2.52 23.71 -11.25
C GLY A 124 1.84 24.97 -11.80
N ILE A 125 1.21 25.77 -10.92
CA ILE A 125 0.46 26.97 -11.31
C ILE A 125 1.44 28.15 -11.40
N PRO A 126 1.70 28.70 -12.61
CA PRO A 126 2.74 29.72 -12.76
C PRO A 126 2.44 30.98 -11.97
N ARG A 127 3.48 31.58 -11.39
CA ARG A 127 3.33 32.83 -10.61
C ARG A 127 2.61 33.94 -11.38
N SER A 128 2.90 34.05 -12.68
CA SER A 128 2.26 35.04 -13.58
C SER A 128 0.74 34.94 -13.65
N LYS A 129 0.14 33.80 -13.32
CA LYS A 129 -1.32 33.65 -13.17
C LYS A 129 -1.75 34.07 -11.77
N THR A 130 -1.06 33.54 -10.76
CA THR A 130 -1.45 33.80 -9.37
C THR A 130 -1.41 35.29 -9.06
N ASP A 131 -0.46 36.06 -9.57
CA ASP A 131 -0.28 37.51 -9.30
C ASP A 131 -1.55 38.35 -9.50
N THR A 132 -2.51 37.88 -10.32
CA THR A 132 -3.79 38.57 -10.56
C THR A 132 -4.96 38.05 -9.73
N TRP A 133 -4.76 36.96 -8.98
CA TRP A 133 -5.80 36.34 -8.15
C TRP A 133 -6.09 37.14 -6.89
N ASP A 134 -7.35 37.10 -6.49
CA ASP A 134 -7.85 37.68 -5.25
C ASP A 134 -7.82 36.62 -4.14
N PHE A 135 -6.78 36.68 -3.30
CA PHE A 135 -6.63 35.80 -2.13
C PHE A 135 -7.42 36.39 -0.96
N ASN A 136 -8.54 35.75 -0.63
CA ASN A 136 -9.42 36.18 0.44
C ASN A 136 -8.98 35.55 1.76
N HIS A 137 -8.34 36.31 2.65
CA HIS A 137 -8.00 35.85 4.00
C HIS A 137 -9.24 35.82 4.90
N ILE A 138 -9.63 34.64 5.36
CA ILE A 138 -10.88 34.45 6.12
C ILE A 138 -10.66 34.21 7.62
N GLY A 139 -9.43 33.96 8.06
CA GLY A 139 -9.11 33.80 9.47
C GLY A 139 -7.86 32.98 9.75
N ARG A 140 -7.67 32.63 11.02
CA ARG A 140 -6.52 31.87 11.51
C ARG A 140 -6.94 30.85 12.54
N PHE A 141 -6.26 29.72 12.58
CA PHE A 141 -6.43 28.72 13.62
C PHE A 141 -5.09 28.16 14.11
N GLU A 142 -4.99 27.89 15.41
CA GLU A 142 -3.85 27.19 16.00
C GLU A 142 -4.23 25.74 16.26
N TYR A 143 -3.35 24.83 15.85
CA TYR A 143 -3.46 23.41 16.17
C TYR A 143 -2.09 22.78 16.44
N ARG A 144 -2.13 21.60 17.06
CA ARG A 144 -0.99 20.71 17.16
C ARG A 144 -1.41 19.31 16.73
N CYS A 145 -0.71 18.70 15.78
CA CYS A 145 -1.05 17.37 15.27
C CYS A 145 0.20 16.49 15.24
N ARG A 146 0.17 15.36 15.92
CA ARG A 146 1.31 14.43 15.98
C ARG A 146 1.21 13.38 14.88
N TRP A 147 2.30 13.16 14.15
CA TRP A 147 2.40 12.06 13.18
C TRP A 147 2.89 10.78 13.87
N ASP A 148 4.02 10.87 14.58
CA ASP A 148 4.64 9.79 15.33
C ASP A 148 5.44 10.32 16.55
N ASP A 149 6.28 9.46 17.16
CA ASP A 149 7.12 9.81 18.31
C ASP A 149 8.17 10.90 17.97
N GLU A 150 8.56 11.01 16.70
CA GLU A 150 9.57 11.94 16.23
C GLU A 150 8.97 13.24 15.66
N TRP A 151 7.87 13.15 14.91
CA TRP A 151 7.35 14.21 14.06
C TRP A 151 5.98 14.76 14.52
N VAL A 152 5.85 16.08 14.50
CA VAL A 152 4.66 16.81 14.95
C VAL A 152 4.53 18.15 14.21
N GLU A 153 3.30 18.56 13.92
CA GLU A 153 2.96 19.92 13.48
C GLU A 153 2.47 20.73 14.68
N HIS A 154 2.94 21.97 14.81
CA HIS A 154 2.44 22.94 15.76
C HIS A 154 2.38 24.30 15.07
N GLU A 155 1.19 24.66 14.61
CA GLU A 155 1.05 25.70 13.60
C GLU A 155 -0.02 26.71 13.99
N ILE A 156 0.21 27.97 13.63
CA ILE A 156 -0.86 28.97 13.42
C ILE A 156 -1.04 29.08 11.90
N ASP A 157 -2.14 28.52 11.40
CA ASP A 157 -2.46 28.42 9.99
C ASP A 157 -3.40 29.55 9.56
N HIS A 158 -3.03 30.26 8.49
CA HIS A 158 -3.84 31.28 7.83
C HIS A 158 -4.66 30.68 6.69
N VAL A 159 -5.98 30.87 6.74
CA VAL A 159 -6.90 30.33 5.73
C VAL A 159 -7.16 31.35 4.63
N LEU A 160 -6.87 30.96 3.39
CA LEU A 160 -7.03 31.75 2.18
C LEU A 160 -8.03 31.07 1.24
N ILE A 161 -8.96 31.83 0.65
CA ILE A 161 -9.87 31.37 -0.40
C ILE A 161 -9.53 32.04 -1.73
N VAL A 162 -9.55 31.26 -2.80
CA VAL A 162 -9.45 31.72 -4.20
C VAL A 162 -10.55 31.06 -5.02
N ARG A 163 -11.16 31.79 -5.97
CA ARG A 163 -12.05 31.22 -6.99
C ARG A 163 -11.49 31.42 -8.38
N GLU A 164 -10.98 30.37 -8.99
CA GLU A 164 -10.35 30.42 -10.32
C GLU A 164 -10.49 29.07 -11.04
N ASP A 165 -10.84 29.11 -12.32
CA ASP A 165 -10.80 27.91 -13.17
C ASP A 165 -9.36 27.64 -13.60
N ILE A 166 -8.78 26.55 -13.09
CA ILE A 166 -7.36 26.24 -13.26
C ILE A 166 -7.11 24.87 -13.87
N GLU A 167 -6.00 24.79 -14.62
CA GLU A 167 -5.37 23.53 -15.00
C GLU A 167 -4.15 23.35 -14.10
N VAL A 168 -4.10 22.22 -13.39
CA VAL A 168 -3.00 21.89 -12.48
C VAL A 168 -2.06 20.88 -13.13
N LYS A 169 -0.77 20.99 -12.80
CA LYS A 169 0.28 20.02 -13.14
C LYS A 169 0.99 19.64 -11.84
N PRO A 170 0.42 18.73 -11.06
CA PRO A 170 0.94 18.38 -9.75
C PRO A 170 2.39 17.89 -9.83
N ASN A 171 3.20 18.31 -8.88
CA ASN A 171 4.54 17.77 -8.69
C ASN A 171 4.42 16.43 -7.95
N GLU A 172 4.80 15.32 -8.59
CA GLU A 172 4.66 13.95 -8.07
C GLU A 172 5.40 13.72 -6.74
N ASN A 173 6.47 14.49 -6.47
CA ASN A 173 7.19 14.43 -5.19
C ASN A 173 6.42 15.11 -4.03
N GLU A 174 5.40 15.92 -4.34
CA GLU A 174 4.59 16.63 -3.36
C GLU A 174 3.16 16.06 -3.29
N ILE A 175 2.61 15.66 -4.45
CA ILE A 175 1.20 15.30 -4.64
C ILE A 175 1.10 14.01 -5.45
N GLN A 176 0.40 13.00 -4.94
CA GLN A 176 0.15 11.74 -5.67
C GLN A 176 -1.26 11.66 -6.30
N ALA A 177 -2.23 12.41 -5.78
CA ALA A 177 -3.58 12.44 -6.34
C ALA A 177 -4.28 13.78 -6.07
N ILE A 178 -5.30 14.10 -6.88
CA ILE A 178 -6.14 15.28 -6.74
C ILE A 178 -7.62 14.92 -6.95
N ALA A 179 -8.53 15.73 -6.42
CA ALA A 179 -9.95 15.64 -6.71
C ALA A 179 -10.63 17.00 -6.63
N TRP A 180 -11.62 17.21 -7.51
CA TRP A 180 -12.55 18.33 -7.41
C TRP A 180 -13.85 17.84 -6.78
N LEU A 181 -14.25 18.44 -5.66
CA LEU A 181 -15.38 18.00 -4.86
C LEU A 181 -16.36 19.14 -4.65
N ASP A 182 -17.63 18.89 -4.92
CA ASP A 182 -18.72 19.78 -4.52
C ASP A 182 -19.01 19.64 -3.02
N SER A 183 -20.01 20.39 -2.53
CA SER A 183 -20.43 20.36 -1.12
C SER A 183 -20.71 18.94 -0.60
N GLU A 184 -21.41 18.11 -1.39
CA GLU A 184 -21.73 16.73 -1.03
C GLU A 184 -20.45 15.87 -0.98
N GLY A 185 -19.56 16.02 -1.95
CA GLY A 185 -18.27 15.33 -1.98
C GLY A 185 -17.37 15.67 -0.79
N ILE A 186 -17.41 16.90 -0.28
CA ILE A 186 -16.68 17.27 0.95
C ILE A 186 -17.39 16.73 2.20
N GLU A 187 -18.72 16.76 2.27
CA GLU A 187 -19.46 16.14 3.39
C GLU A 187 -19.17 14.63 3.46
N ASP A 188 -19.11 13.95 2.32
CA ASP A 188 -18.71 12.55 2.23
C ASP A 188 -17.25 12.33 2.63
N MET A 189 -16.34 13.24 2.26
CA MET A 189 -14.95 13.19 2.70
C MET A 189 -14.85 13.28 4.22
N ILE A 190 -15.41 14.32 4.83
CA ILE A 190 -15.32 14.56 6.29
C ILE A 190 -16.06 13.46 7.08
N SER A 191 -17.20 12.99 6.55
CA SER A 191 -17.99 11.93 7.18
C SER A 191 -17.44 10.52 6.90
N ARG A 192 -16.42 10.41 6.04
CA ARG A 192 -15.78 9.15 5.62
C ARG A 192 -16.73 8.16 4.94
N ASN A 193 -17.58 8.69 4.08
CA ASN A 193 -18.50 7.89 3.27
C ASN A 193 -17.86 7.46 1.95
N GLY A 194 -18.36 6.36 1.40
CA GLY A 194 -17.98 5.88 0.07
C GLY A 194 -16.47 5.68 -0.07
N ARG A 195 -15.87 6.29 -1.10
CA ARG A 195 -14.44 6.18 -1.40
C ARG A 195 -13.52 6.76 -0.33
N TRP A 196 -14.04 7.60 0.57
CA TRP A 196 -13.28 8.25 1.64
C TRP A 196 -13.20 7.42 2.91
N SER A 197 -13.99 6.35 3.00
CA SER A 197 -14.01 5.44 4.15
C SER A 197 -12.63 4.88 4.48
N SER A 198 -11.78 4.63 3.48
CA SER A 198 -10.43 4.05 3.64
C SER A 198 -9.28 5.06 3.50
N GLN A 199 -9.57 6.36 3.40
CA GLN A 199 -8.56 7.39 3.13
C GLN A 199 -8.15 8.11 4.42
N LEU A 200 -6.87 8.47 4.53
CA LEU A 200 -6.41 9.38 5.59
C LEU A 200 -6.77 10.80 5.21
N ILE A 201 -7.42 11.52 6.14
CA ILE A 201 -7.82 12.91 5.97
C ILE A 201 -7.15 13.74 7.05
N ALA A 202 -6.55 14.85 6.63
CA ALA A 202 -5.88 15.81 7.48
C ALA A 202 -6.83 16.35 8.58
N PRO A 203 -6.51 16.19 9.88
CA PRO A 203 -7.34 16.71 10.97
C PRO A 203 -7.46 18.23 10.96
N TRP A 204 -6.39 18.91 10.51
CA TRP A 204 -6.41 20.37 10.34
C TRP A 204 -7.38 20.77 9.23
N PHE A 205 -7.55 19.95 8.18
CA PHE A 205 -8.56 20.20 7.15
C PHE A 205 -9.98 19.97 7.68
N GLU A 206 -10.22 18.88 8.43
CA GLU A 206 -11.51 18.65 9.12
C GLU A 206 -11.87 19.84 10.03
N SER A 207 -10.92 20.29 10.84
CA SER A 207 -11.07 21.46 11.73
C SER A 207 -11.29 22.77 10.96
N LEU A 208 -10.58 22.96 9.85
CA LEU A 208 -10.75 24.12 8.99
C LEU A 208 -12.19 24.18 8.44
N VAL A 209 -12.70 23.07 7.91
CA VAL A 209 -14.07 23.04 7.37
C VAL A 209 -15.10 23.27 8.47
N GLU A 210 -14.93 22.67 9.65
CA GLU A 210 -15.83 22.85 10.79
C GLU A 210 -15.91 24.32 11.25
N ASN A 211 -14.76 25.02 11.31
CA ASN A 211 -14.67 26.35 11.89
C ASN A 211 -14.91 27.50 10.90
N PHE A 212 -14.57 27.28 9.62
CA PHE A 212 -14.57 28.33 8.59
C PHE A 212 -15.56 28.09 7.44
N CYS A 213 -16.07 26.87 7.22
CA CYS A 213 -16.87 26.53 6.03
C CYS A 213 -18.28 26.01 6.33
N SER A 214 -18.85 26.28 7.51
CA SER A 214 -20.21 25.84 7.91
C SER A 214 -21.23 27.00 7.84
N PRO A 215 -22.48 26.81 7.30
CA PRO A 215 -23.19 25.53 7.07
C PRO A 215 -23.53 25.13 5.60
N ARG A 216 -23.53 23.81 5.37
CA ARG A 216 -24.10 22.89 4.32
C ARG A 216 -24.27 23.26 2.84
N ASP A 217 -24.33 24.52 2.42
CA ASP A 217 -24.44 24.84 0.98
C ASP A 217 -23.16 25.42 0.39
N TRP A 218 -22.10 25.58 1.22
CA TRP A 218 -20.80 26.11 0.79
C TRP A 218 -20.94 27.44 0.04
N ASP A 219 -21.80 28.35 0.52
CA ASP A 219 -21.87 29.71 -0.02
C ASP A 219 -20.54 30.43 0.24
N ILE A 220 -19.67 30.40 -0.77
CA ILE A 220 -18.30 30.90 -0.65
C ILE A 220 -18.31 32.43 -0.44
N ASP A 221 -19.33 33.16 -0.92
CA ASP A 221 -19.43 34.61 -0.70
C ASP A 221 -19.76 34.92 0.76
N GLU A 222 -20.67 34.14 1.36
CA GLU A 222 -20.97 34.21 2.77
C GLU A 222 -19.74 33.87 3.63
N ILE A 223 -19.00 32.81 3.26
CA ILE A 223 -17.76 32.40 3.96
C ILE A 223 -16.72 33.52 3.93
N ILE A 224 -16.44 34.10 2.75
CA ILE A 224 -15.50 35.22 2.60
C ILE A 224 -15.96 36.43 3.44
N SER A 225 -17.26 36.73 3.44
CA SER A 225 -17.81 37.85 4.20
C SER A 225 -17.78 37.65 5.72
N SER A 226 -17.72 36.39 6.18
CA SER A 226 -17.74 35.98 7.58
C SER A 226 -16.33 35.88 8.21
N ARG A 227 -15.37 36.63 7.67
CA ARG A 227 -13.97 36.67 8.13
C ARG A 227 -13.86 36.81 9.66
N ARG A 228 -13.02 35.98 10.27
CA ARG A 228 -12.67 36.03 11.69
C ARG A 228 -11.35 36.75 11.92
N SER A 229 -11.27 37.52 13.01
CA SER A 229 -10.05 38.26 13.40
C SER A 229 -9.24 37.55 14.50
N ASP A 230 -9.92 36.79 15.35
CA ASP A 230 -9.34 35.97 16.39
C ASP A 230 -8.68 34.70 15.85
N ILE A 231 -7.73 34.15 16.63
CA ILE A 231 -7.10 32.86 16.34
C ILE A 231 -7.94 31.77 17.01
N VAL A 232 -8.56 30.92 16.19
CA VAL A 232 -9.34 29.77 16.68
C VAL A 232 -8.38 28.73 17.26
N ARG A 233 -8.53 28.39 18.54
CA ARG A 233 -7.63 27.44 19.24
C ARG A 233 -8.22 26.04 19.19
N CYS A 234 -7.71 25.21 18.29
CA CYS A 234 -8.20 23.84 18.09
C CYS A 234 -7.59 22.83 19.06
N GLY A 235 -6.45 23.18 19.69
CA GLY A 235 -5.75 22.30 20.63
C GLY A 235 -5.00 21.18 19.91
N GLU A 236 -4.90 20.02 20.57
CA GLU A 236 -4.31 18.83 19.96
C GLU A 236 -5.35 18.16 19.05
N LEU A 237 -5.01 18.07 17.77
CA LEU A 237 -5.76 17.34 16.77
C LEU A 237 -5.15 15.96 16.61
N GLU A 238 -6.02 14.96 16.52
CA GLU A 238 -5.61 13.58 16.30
C GLU A 238 -5.97 13.18 14.89
N LEU A 239 -5.01 12.59 14.19
CA LEU A 239 -5.30 11.89 12.95
C LEU A 239 -6.23 10.74 13.29
N ARG A 240 -7.51 10.91 12.95
CA ARG A 240 -8.48 9.82 12.87
C ARG A 240 -7.92 8.87 11.81
N ARG A 241 -7.13 7.92 12.26
CA ARG A 241 -6.77 6.78 11.44
C ARG A 241 -8.09 6.09 11.20
N VAL A 242 -8.46 5.95 9.92
CA VAL A 242 -9.52 5.01 9.58
C VAL A 242 -9.15 3.72 10.30
N ASP A 243 -10.09 3.15 11.05
CA ASP A 243 -10.01 1.73 11.39
C ASP A 243 -10.10 0.97 10.06
N ASP A 244 -8.94 0.84 9.39
CA ASP A 244 -8.55 -0.06 8.29
C ASP A 244 -7.60 0.65 7.30
N SER A 245 -6.55 0.05 6.76
CA SER A 245 -5.88 -1.23 7.01
C SER A 245 -4.61 -1.27 6.15
N ALA A 246 -4.62 -0.69 4.94
CA ALA A 246 -3.53 -0.79 3.97
C ALA A 246 -2.23 -0.07 4.36
N ALA A 247 -2.28 1.23 4.70
CA ALA A 247 -1.08 2.03 5.00
C ALA A 247 -0.43 1.62 6.34
N ASN A 248 -1.24 1.35 7.37
CA ASN A 248 -0.76 0.85 8.65
C ASN A 248 -0.19 -0.56 8.55
N VAL A 249 -0.78 -1.44 7.71
CA VAL A 249 -0.19 -2.74 7.39
C VAL A 249 1.14 -2.51 6.68
N LEU A 250 1.19 -1.81 5.54
CA LEU A 250 2.44 -1.63 4.79
C LEU A 250 3.58 -1.01 5.62
N ALA A 251 3.29 -0.02 6.46
CA ALA A 251 4.27 0.56 7.38
C ALA A 251 4.75 -0.44 8.45
N ALA A 252 3.82 -1.13 9.14
CA ALA A 252 4.18 -2.17 10.13
C ALA A 252 4.93 -3.35 9.49
N LEU A 253 4.60 -3.69 8.25
CA LEU A 253 5.24 -4.75 7.48
C LEU A 253 6.67 -4.37 7.03
N SER A 254 6.98 -3.08 6.83
CA SER A 254 8.27 -2.65 6.30
C SER A 254 9.44 -3.07 7.20
N GLN A 255 9.31 -2.88 8.51
CA GLN A 255 10.35 -3.28 9.47
C GLN A 255 10.59 -4.80 9.45
N HIS A 256 9.51 -5.60 9.46
CA HIS A 256 9.61 -7.05 9.41
C HIS A 256 10.18 -7.55 8.08
N ARG A 257 9.84 -6.87 6.99
CA ARG A 257 10.31 -7.20 5.64
C ARG A 257 11.82 -7.09 5.53
N GLU A 258 12.42 -6.01 6.01
CA GLU A 258 13.87 -5.81 5.96
C GLU A 258 14.62 -6.95 6.67
N ILE A 259 14.13 -7.36 7.84
CA ILE A 259 14.73 -8.45 8.62
C ILE A 259 14.64 -9.77 7.84
N VAL A 260 13.47 -10.09 7.29
CA VAL A 260 13.29 -11.34 6.53
C VAL A 260 14.12 -11.35 5.25
N GLU A 261 14.20 -10.21 4.54
CA GLU A 261 15.05 -10.09 3.35
C GLU A 261 16.53 -10.31 3.69
N ALA A 262 17.02 -9.76 4.81
CA ALA A 262 18.38 -10.01 5.27
C ALA A 262 18.62 -11.52 5.54
N VAL A 263 17.68 -12.19 6.22
CA VAL A 263 17.77 -13.64 6.50
C VAL A 263 17.77 -14.47 5.21
N ILE A 264 16.96 -14.10 4.21
CA ILE A 264 16.94 -14.76 2.90
C ILE A 264 18.29 -14.59 2.20
N GLN A 265 18.82 -13.36 2.12
CA GLN A 265 20.08 -13.08 1.44
C GLN A 265 21.25 -13.83 2.08
N GLU A 266 21.37 -13.79 3.41
CA GLU A 266 22.42 -14.51 4.16
C GLU A 266 22.40 -16.02 3.83
N ASN A 267 21.21 -16.63 3.76
CA ASN A 267 21.11 -18.06 3.49
C ASN A 267 21.36 -18.42 2.02
N LEU A 268 21.02 -17.54 1.07
CA LEU A 268 21.35 -17.74 -0.34
C LEU A 268 22.88 -17.73 -0.60
N GLU A 269 23.67 -17.07 0.26
CA GLU A 269 25.14 -17.08 0.16
C GLU A 269 25.77 -18.46 0.41
N LYS A 270 25.04 -19.40 1.03
CA LYS A 270 25.48 -20.80 1.17
C LYS A 270 25.71 -21.48 -0.19
N ILE A 271 25.03 -21.02 -1.24
CA ILE A 271 25.12 -21.57 -2.59
C ILE A 271 26.35 -21.01 -3.33
N LYS A 272 27.41 -21.83 -3.38
CA LYS A 272 28.70 -21.43 -3.97
C LYS A 272 28.72 -21.40 -5.51
N GLN A 273 27.84 -22.15 -6.17
CA GLN A 273 27.79 -22.19 -7.62
C GLN A 273 27.08 -20.92 -8.13
N GLU A 274 27.82 -20.04 -8.80
CA GLU A 274 27.38 -18.68 -9.11
C GLU A 274 26.12 -18.63 -9.99
N ARG A 275 26.00 -19.50 -10.99
CA ARG A 275 24.84 -19.55 -11.89
C ARG A 275 23.58 -19.97 -11.16
N LEU A 276 23.68 -21.00 -10.31
CA LEU A 276 22.59 -21.53 -9.49
C LEU A 276 22.14 -20.48 -8.47
N ARG A 277 23.10 -19.84 -7.77
CA ARG A 277 22.78 -18.73 -6.85
C ARG A 277 22.11 -17.57 -7.59
N GLY A 278 22.61 -17.20 -8.77
CA GLY A 278 21.99 -16.18 -9.61
C GLY A 278 20.55 -16.51 -9.98
N ALA A 279 20.28 -17.75 -10.42
CA ALA A 279 18.94 -18.22 -10.71
C ALA A 279 18.04 -18.24 -9.47
N MET A 280 18.58 -18.63 -8.30
CA MET A 280 17.83 -18.61 -7.04
C MET A 280 17.48 -17.20 -6.58
N SER A 281 18.39 -16.23 -6.76
CA SER A 281 18.18 -14.83 -6.37
C SER A 281 17.30 -14.05 -7.36
N HIS A 282 17.08 -14.57 -8.57
CA HIS A 282 16.48 -13.83 -9.70
C HIS A 282 15.09 -13.27 -9.39
N LEU A 283 14.20 -14.05 -8.76
CA LEU A 283 12.83 -13.58 -8.45
C LEU A 283 12.74 -12.71 -7.19
N PHE A 284 13.82 -12.63 -6.39
CA PHE A 284 13.87 -11.78 -5.21
C PHE A 284 14.16 -10.31 -5.55
N THR A 285 14.81 -10.03 -6.68
CA THR A 285 15.15 -8.67 -7.13
C THR A 285 13.95 -7.92 -7.73
N GLY A 286 12.94 -8.64 -8.23
CA GLY A 286 11.71 -8.07 -8.81
C GLY A 286 10.68 -7.53 -7.78
N GLY A 287 11.09 -7.32 -6.52
CA GLY A 287 10.20 -6.83 -5.46
C GLY A 287 9.19 -7.86 -4.95
N GLY A 288 8.13 -7.36 -4.29
CA GLY A 288 7.05 -8.15 -3.69
C GLY A 288 6.72 -7.71 -2.25
N LYS A 289 5.44 -7.80 -1.86
CA LYS A 289 4.96 -7.35 -0.53
C LYS A 289 5.43 -8.25 0.63
N ARG A 290 6.07 -9.39 0.34
CA ARG A 290 6.59 -10.40 1.31
C ARG A 290 5.59 -10.81 2.40
N LEU A 291 4.28 -10.75 2.10
CA LEU A 291 3.22 -11.00 3.07
C LEU A 291 3.32 -12.39 3.73
N ARG A 292 3.69 -13.42 2.96
CA ARG A 292 3.85 -14.79 3.48
C ARG A 292 5.09 -14.92 4.37
N ALA A 293 6.14 -14.16 4.07
CA ALA A 293 7.42 -14.19 4.77
C ALA A 293 7.32 -13.52 6.16
N ILE A 294 6.52 -12.47 6.29
CA ILE A 294 6.36 -11.74 7.56
C ILE A 294 5.23 -12.32 8.44
N MET A 295 4.28 -13.04 7.84
CA MET A 295 3.09 -13.56 8.53
C MET A 295 3.40 -14.45 9.74
N PRO A 296 4.37 -15.39 9.71
CA PRO A 296 4.69 -16.17 10.90
C PRO A 296 5.05 -15.30 12.09
N ARG A 297 5.82 -14.23 11.87
CA ARG A 297 6.21 -13.29 12.93
C ARG A 297 5.00 -12.57 13.53
N LEU A 298 4.13 -12.02 12.68
CA LEU A 298 2.92 -11.31 13.12
C LEU A 298 1.98 -12.22 13.91
N VAL A 299 1.86 -13.48 13.50
CA VAL A 299 1.09 -14.48 14.23
C VAL A 299 1.74 -14.79 15.57
N GLY A 300 3.07 -14.91 15.62
CA GLY A 300 3.79 -15.09 16.88
C GLY A 300 3.58 -13.92 17.86
N ASP A 301 3.59 -12.69 17.36
CA ASP A 301 3.33 -11.48 18.15
C ASP A 301 1.85 -11.42 18.60
N ALA A 302 0.89 -11.80 17.73
CA ALA A 302 -0.55 -11.83 18.05
C ALA A 302 -0.92 -12.88 19.10
N VAL A 303 -0.21 -14.01 19.10
CA VAL A 303 -0.42 -15.10 20.06
C VAL A 303 0.39 -14.90 21.35
N GLY A 304 1.41 -14.02 21.34
CA GLY A 304 2.05 -13.49 22.55
C GLY A 304 3.49 -13.94 22.80
N ASN A 305 4.19 -14.54 21.83
CA ASN A 305 5.58 -14.98 22.00
C ASN A 305 6.37 -14.98 20.66
N GLY A 306 6.37 -13.85 19.95
CA GLY A 306 7.17 -13.67 18.73
C GLY A 306 8.66 -13.52 19.02
N HIS A 307 9.51 -14.25 18.30
CA HIS A 307 10.98 -14.24 18.43
C HIS A 307 11.69 -14.42 17.08
N ALA A 308 13.03 -14.40 17.07
CA ALA A 308 13.83 -14.42 15.84
C ALA A 308 13.61 -15.64 14.94
N GLY A 309 13.36 -16.82 15.53
CA GLY A 309 13.02 -18.05 14.78
C GLY A 309 11.79 -17.92 13.87
N HIS A 310 10.88 -16.97 14.15
CA HIS A 310 9.76 -16.68 13.26
C HIS A 310 10.20 -16.05 11.94
N TYR A 311 11.28 -15.26 11.94
CA TYR A 311 11.85 -14.71 10.72
C TYR A 311 12.57 -15.78 9.91
N THR A 312 13.27 -16.72 10.57
CA THR A 312 13.86 -17.89 9.89
C THR A 312 12.79 -18.75 9.23
N LEU A 313 11.69 -19.01 9.93
CA LEU A 313 10.51 -19.70 9.39
C LEU A 313 9.90 -18.94 8.20
N GLY A 314 9.72 -17.63 8.35
CA GLY A 314 9.23 -16.75 7.29
C GLY A 314 10.07 -16.78 6.03
N ALA A 315 11.39 -16.65 6.18
CA ALA A 315 12.36 -16.73 5.10
C ALA A 315 12.36 -18.11 4.42
N CYS A 316 12.27 -19.19 5.20
CA CYS A 316 12.13 -20.55 4.69
C CYS A 316 10.88 -20.70 3.81
N ILE A 317 9.71 -20.26 4.29
CA ILE A 317 8.46 -20.36 3.52
C ILE A 317 8.51 -19.50 2.27
N GLU A 318 9.09 -18.29 2.32
CA GLU A 318 9.24 -17.43 1.14
C GLU A 318 10.19 -18.04 0.10
N ILE A 319 11.28 -18.70 0.51
CA ILE A 319 12.16 -19.44 -0.42
C ILE A 319 11.40 -20.61 -1.06
N ILE A 320 10.63 -21.37 -0.27
CA ILE A 320 9.78 -22.45 -0.81
C ILE A 320 8.72 -21.89 -1.76
N HIS A 321 8.13 -20.73 -1.47
CA HIS A 321 7.21 -20.06 -2.38
C HIS A 321 7.89 -19.68 -3.71
N ASN A 322 9.09 -19.12 -3.66
CA ASN A 322 9.83 -18.80 -4.89
C ASN A 322 10.19 -20.08 -5.67
N PHE A 323 10.48 -21.20 -4.98
CA PHE A 323 10.60 -22.51 -5.64
C PHE A 323 9.35 -22.86 -6.44
N THR A 324 8.16 -22.73 -5.82
CA THR A 324 6.90 -23.06 -6.51
C THR A 324 6.70 -22.19 -7.73
N LEU A 325 7.04 -20.89 -7.68
CA LEU A 325 6.94 -20.00 -8.84
C LEU A 325 7.91 -20.37 -9.95
N VAL A 326 9.17 -20.70 -9.63
CA VAL A 326 10.15 -21.10 -10.65
C VAL A 326 9.70 -22.36 -11.40
N HIS A 327 9.13 -23.34 -10.68
CA HIS A 327 8.64 -24.57 -11.30
C HIS A 327 7.32 -24.34 -12.06
N ASP A 328 6.41 -23.53 -11.52
CA ASP A 328 5.16 -23.13 -12.16
C ASP A 328 5.42 -22.42 -13.50
N ASP A 329 6.34 -21.45 -13.53
CA ASP A 329 6.73 -20.73 -14.76
C ASP A 329 7.22 -21.69 -15.87
N ILE A 330 7.91 -22.77 -15.50
CA ILE A 330 8.38 -23.79 -16.46
C ILE A 330 7.20 -24.62 -16.97
N MET A 331 6.27 -25.00 -16.09
CA MET A 331 5.11 -25.81 -16.44
C MET A 331 4.18 -25.04 -17.39
N ASP A 332 3.94 -23.77 -17.08
CA ASP A 332 3.02 -22.91 -17.81
C ASP A 332 3.69 -22.20 -19.02
N GLN A 333 5.01 -22.34 -19.17
CA GLN A 333 5.83 -21.69 -20.22
C GLN A 333 5.72 -20.14 -20.19
N ASP A 334 5.56 -19.58 -18.99
CA ASP A 334 5.39 -18.14 -18.78
C ASP A 334 6.72 -17.39 -19.04
N PRO A 335 6.77 -16.43 -19.98
CA PRO A 335 8.04 -15.77 -20.31
C PRO A 335 8.45 -14.69 -19.30
N ILE A 336 7.51 -14.17 -18.51
CA ILE A 336 7.69 -12.99 -17.64
C ILE A 336 7.09 -13.25 -16.27
N ARG A 337 7.82 -12.87 -15.21
CA ARG A 337 7.37 -12.90 -13.81
C ARG A 337 7.83 -11.63 -13.09
N ARG A 338 6.90 -10.91 -12.44
CA ARG A 338 7.18 -9.67 -11.69
C ARG A 338 7.95 -8.62 -12.51
N GLY A 339 7.60 -8.45 -13.79
CA GLY A 339 8.28 -7.51 -14.70
C GLY A 339 9.70 -7.92 -15.12
N LEU A 340 10.16 -9.12 -14.76
CA LEU A 340 11.43 -9.70 -15.17
C LEU A 340 11.19 -10.92 -16.08
N GLU A 341 12.19 -11.30 -16.89
CA GLU A 341 12.16 -12.60 -17.57
C GLU A 341 12.01 -13.72 -16.53
N ALA A 342 11.17 -14.73 -16.81
CA ALA A 342 11.09 -15.91 -15.95
C ALA A 342 12.44 -16.64 -15.88
N VAL A 343 12.71 -17.37 -14.79
CA VAL A 343 14.04 -17.96 -14.55
C VAL A 343 14.48 -18.91 -15.67
N HIS A 344 13.55 -19.66 -16.24
CA HIS A 344 13.84 -20.59 -17.34
C HIS A 344 14.18 -19.87 -18.66
N ILE A 345 13.65 -18.66 -18.87
CA ILE A 345 14.01 -17.79 -19.99
C ILE A 345 15.38 -17.13 -19.77
N ALA A 346 15.59 -16.56 -18.58
CA ALA A 346 16.82 -15.83 -18.27
C ALA A 346 18.05 -16.74 -18.19
N TYR A 347 17.86 -18.02 -17.83
CA TYR A 347 18.95 -18.98 -17.67
C TYR A 347 18.83 -20.16 -18.64
N ASP A 348 17.98 -21.12 -18.32
CA ASP A 348 17.53 -22.29 -19.10
C ASP A 348 16.69 -23.20 -18.18
N ASP A 349 15.91 -24.12 -18.76
CA ASP A 349 15.06 -25.07 -18.02
C ASP A 349 15.85 -25.88 -16.98
N ALA A 350 17.03 -26.38 -17.35
CA ALA A 350 17.84 -27.22 -16.47
C ALA A 350 18.33 -26.45 -15.23
N THR A 351 18.70 -25.19 -15.41
CA THR A 351 19.14 -24.29 -14.33
C THR A 351 17.95 -23.93 -13.45
N ALA A 352 16.79 -23.64 -14.03
CA ALA A 352 15.57 -23.31 -13.29
C ALA A 352 15.07 -24.49 -12.44
N ILE A 353 15.07 -25.71 -12.98
CA ILE A 353 14.76 -26.95 -12.23
C ILE A 353 15.70 -27.08 -11.01
N ASN A 354 17.01 -27.02 -11.24
CA ASN A 354 17.99 -27.12 -10.16
C ASN A 354 17.87 -26.00 -9.13
N ALA A 355 17.51 -24.78 -9.55
CA ALA A 355 17.28 -23.66 -8.65
C ALA A 355 16.11 -23.95 -7.70
N GLY A 356 14.98 -24.44 -8.23
CA GLY A 356 13.85 -24.84 -7.41
C GLY A 356 14.18 -25.97 -6.43
N ASP A 357 14.88 -27.01 -6.88
CA ASP A 357 15.31 -28.13 -6.02
C ASP A 357 16.22 -27.64 -4.88
N ALA A 358 17.16 -26.75 -5.19
CA ALA A 358 18.07 -26.17 -4.20
C ALA A 358 17.35 -25.25 -3.22
N MET A 359 16.36 -24.46 -3.66
CA MET A 359 15.52 -23.63 -2.79
C MET A 359 14.75 -24.47 -1.79
N LEU A 360 14.10 -25.56 -2.23
CA LEU A 360 13.37 -26.46 -1.34
C LEU A 360 14.30 -27.06 -0.28
N ALA A 361 15.48 -27.54 -0.69
CA ALA A 361 16.47 -28.09 0.24
C ALA A 361 16.99 -27.03 1.23
N LEU A 362 17.31 -25.83 0.74
CA LEU A 362 17.79 -24.72 1.55
C LEU A 362 16.75 -24.31 2.61
N GLY A 363 15.47 -24.26 2.26
CA GLY A 363 14.41 -23.96 3.21
C GLY A 363 14.41 -24.91 4.42
N PHE A 364 14.53 -26.23 4.21
CA PHE A 364 14.62 -27.19 5.31
C PHE A 364 15.94 -27.10 6.08
N GLU A 365 17.06 -26.83 5.40
CA GLU A 365 18.36 -26.59 6.03
C GLU A 365 18.29 -25.40 7.00
N MET A 366 17.68 -24.29 6.59
CA MET A 366 17.50 -23.09 7.42
C MET A 366 16.77 -23.37 8.73
N LEU A 367 15.73 -24.20 8.69
CA LEU A 367 14.99 -24.58 9.89
C LEU A 367 15.83 -25.46 10.82
N ALA A 368 16.59 -26.39 10.25
CA ALA A 368 17.43 -27.32 11.01
C ALA A 368 18.63 -26.63 11.67
N ASP A 369 19.17 -25.58 11.04
CA ASP A 369 20.32 -24.81 11.55
C ASP A 369 19.93 -23.71 12.55
N SER A 370 18.63 -23.43 12.73
CA SER A 370 18.17 -22.34 13.60
C SER A 370 18.36 -22.66 15.08
N GLU A 371 19.11 -21.81 15.79
CA GLU A 371 19.26 -21.90 17.25
C GLU A 371 18.01 -21.39 18.01
N ASP A 372 17.14 -20.66 17.32
CA ASP A 372 15.93 -20.04 17.90
C ASP A 372 14.68 -20.94 17.84
N ILE A 373 14.79 -22.14 17.25
CA ILE A 373 13.68 -23.09 17.08
C ILE A 373 13.97 -24.35 17.91
N GLU A 374 13.14 -24.64 18.91
CA GLU A 374 13.32 -25.84 19.73
C GLU A 374 13.05 -27.13 18.95
N ASP A 375 13.79 -28.21 19.22
CA ASP A 375 13.65 -29.53 18.55
C ASP A 375 12.20 -30.04 18.45
N LYS A 376 11.40 -29.83 19.51
CA LYS A 376 10.00 -30.26 19.54
C LYS A 376 9.17 -29.46 18.54
N GLN A 377 9.37 -28.15 18.49
CA GLN A 377 8.68 -27.26 17.56
C GLN A 377 9.16 -27.52 16.13
N LEU A 378 10.48 -27.68 15.93
CA LEU A 378 11.10 -28.01 14.63
C LEU A 378 10.44 -29.24 13.99
N ARG A 379 10.23 -30.31 14.76
CA ARG A 379 9.55 -31.51 14.26
C ARG A 379 8.13 -31.22 13.75
N GLN A 380 7.38 -30.39 14.45
CA GLN A 380 6.02 -30.01 14.06
C GLN A 380 6.03 -29.12 12.82
N VAL A 381 6.90 -28.11 12.79
CA VAL A 381 7.08 -27.18 11.67
C VAL A 381 7.49 -27.90 10.39
N VAL A 382 8.49 -28.79 10.45
CA VAL A 382 8.92 -29.60 9.30
C VAL A 382 7.78 -30.47 8.76
N SER A 383 6.98 -31.07 9.65
CA SER A 383 5.81 -31.87 9.25
C SER A 383 4.72 -31.02 8.59
N ALA A 384 4.48 -29.81 9.09
CA ALA A 384 3.50 -28.88 8.53
C ALA A 384 3.94 -28.40 7.14
N ILE A 385 5.20 -27.97 6.99
CA ILE A 385 5.76 -27.53 5.70
C ILE A 385 5.80 -28.68 4.68
N GLY A 386 6.19 -29.89 5.07
CA GLY A 386 6.14 -31.04 4.17
C GLY A 386 4.72 -31.37 3.71
N THR A 387 3.72 -31.19 4.58
CA THR A 387 2.30 -31.33 4.21
C THR A 387 1.85 -30.23 3.27
N MET A 388 2.27 -28.99 3.52
CA MET A 388 2.01 -27.84 2.69
C MET A 388 2.55 -28.03 1.27
N VAL A 389 3.83 -28.35 1.11
CA VAL A 389 4.46 -28.59 -0.21
C VAL A 389 3.71 -29.69 -0.98
N ARG A 390 3.33 -30.77 -0.30
CA ARG A 390 2.53 -31.84 -0.91
C ARG A 390 1.16 -31.36 -1.37
N ARG A 391 0.46 -30.53 -0.58
CA ARG A 391 -0.85 -29.96 -0.94
C ARG A 391 -0.74 -28.96 -2.09
N VAL A 392 0.29 -28.12 -2.10
CA VAL A 392 0.55 -27.18 -3.19
C VAL A 392 0.80 -27.93 -4.49
N ALA A 393 1.63 -28.98 -4.48
CA ALA A 393 1.86 -29.82 -5.65
C ALA A 393 0.58 -30.54 -6.13
N GLN A 394 -0.28 -31.00 -5.21
CA GLN A 394 -1.59 -31.58 -5.57
C GLN A 394 -2.51 -30.55 -6.23
N GLY A 395 -2.64 -29.35 -5.63
CA GLY A 395 -3.44 -28.27 -6.19
C GLY A 395 -2.93 -27.81 -7.56
N GLN A 396 -1.61 -27.72 -7.74
CA GLN A 396 -1.01 -27.41 -9.05
C GLN A 396 -1.33 -28.46 -10.11
N GLN A 397 -1.25 -29.74 -9.73
CA GLN A 397 -1.60 -30.82 -10.66
C GLN A 397 -3.09 -30.80 -11.03
N GLU A 398 -3.97 -30.51 -10.07
CA GLU A 398 -5.41 -30.35 -10.31
C GLU A 398 -5.70 -29.17 -11.25
N ASP A 399 -5.04 -28.02 -11.06
CA ASP A 399 -5.16 -26.84 -11.93
C ASP A 399 -4.82 -27.18 -13.39
N PHE A 400 -3.71 -27.88 -13.60
CA PHE A 400 -3.30 -28.33 -14.94
C PHE A 400 -4.27 -29.34 -15.57
N GLU A 401 -4.82 -30.25 -14.77
CA GLU A 401 -5.85 -31.19 -15.24
C GLU A 401 -7.16 -30.47 -15.60
N PHE A 402 -7.51 -29.39 -14.89
CA PHE A 402 -8.73 -28.63 -15.11
C PHE A 402 -8.77 -27.93 -16.48
N GLU A 403 -7.62 -27.48 -17.00
CA GLU A 403 -7.49 -26.90 -18.34
C GLU A 403 -8.07 -27.82 -19.43
N HIS A 404 -7.93 -29.14 -19.26
CA HIS A 404 -8.30 -30.16 -20.23
C HIS A 404 -9.69 -30.78 -20.00
N ARG A 405 -10.35 -30.47 -18.88
CA ARG A 405 -11.66 -31.03 -18.53
C ARG A 405 -12.79 -30.26 -19.21
N GLU A 406 -13.84 -30.95 -19.67
CA GLU A 406 -15.00 -30.26 -20.28
C GLU A 406 -15.72 -29.34 -19.28
N SER A 407 -15.86 -29.80 -18.02
CA SER A 407 -16.50 -29.06 -16.94
C SER A 407 -15.72 -29.19 -15.63
N VAL A 408 -15.71 -28.09 -14.88
CA VAL A 408 -15.14 -27.95 -13.54
C VAL A 408 -16.18 -27.21 -12.72
N SER A 409 -16.62 -27.83 -11.63
CA SER A 409 -17.56 -27.18 -10.72
C SER A 409 -16.87 -26.13 -9.85
N GLU A 410 -17.65 -25.19 -9.35
CA GLU A 410 -17.14 -24.18 -8.44
C GLU A 410 -16.54 -24.77 -7.14
N ASP A 411 -17.12 -25.85 -6.61
CA ASP A 411 -16.57 -26.53 -5.43
C ASP A 411 -15.19 -27.17 -5.73
N GLU A 412 -14.99 -27.69 -6.94
CA GLU A 412 -13.69 -28.21 -7.38
C GLU A 412 -12.67 -27.08 -7.53
N TYR A 413 -13.07 -25.94 -8.10
CA TYR A 413 -12.21 -24.75 -8.17
C TYR A 413 -11.79 -24.27 -6.78
N ILE A 414 -12.74 -24.14 -5.83
CA ILE A 414 -12.43 -23.73 -4.46
C ILE A 414 -11.48 -24.72 -3.76
N ALA A 415 -11.67 -26.03 -3.98
CA ALA A 415 -10.79 -27.06 -3.44
C ALA A 415 -9.36 -26.96 -4.02
N MET A 416 -9.24 -26.70 -5.32
CA MET A 416 -7.96 -26.53 -6.01
C MET A 416 -7.19 -25.33 -5.44
N ILE A 417 -7.81 -24.13 -5.36
CA ILE A 417 -7.13 -22.94 -4.83
C ILE A 417 -6.80 -23.07 -3.34
N ALA A 418 -7.61 -23.83 -2.58
CA ALA A 418 -7.32 -24.15 -1.19
C ALA A 418 -6.03 -24.98 -1.04
N GLY A 419 -5.74 -25.85 -2.01
CA GLY A 419 -4.52 -26.64 -2.09
C GLY A 419 -3.33 -25.86 -2.61
N LYS A 420 -3.49 -25.19 -3.76
CA LYS A 420 -2.44 -24.46 -4.48
C LYS A 420 -1.95 -23.22 -3.73
N THR A 421 -2.87 -22.38 -3.24
CA THR A 421 -2.52 -21.08 -2.65
C THR A 421 -2.76 -21.05 -1.15
N SER A 422 -3.95 -21.40 -0.69
CA SER A 422 -4.35 -21.16 0.69
C SER A 422 -3.64 -22.08 1.69
N ALA A 423 -3.17 -23.25 1.26
CA ALA A 423 -2.38 -24.16 2.09
C ALA A 423 -1.10 -23.51 2.62
N MET A 424 -0.48 -22.60 1.86
CA MET A 424 0.74 -21.90 2.28
C MET A 424 0.42 -20.85 3.34
N PHE A 425 -0.64 -20.05 3.16
CA PHE A 425 -1.11 -19.09 4.17
C PHE A 425 -1.52 -19.79 5.48
N GLN A 426 -2.27 -20.89 5.37
CA GLN A 426 -2.59 -21.76 6.50
C GLN A 426 -1.31 -22.16 7.25
N THR A 427 -0.29 -22.60 6.51
CA THR A 427 0.96 -23.08 7.09
C THR A 427 1.75 -21.96 7.75
N CYS A 428 1.82 -20.76 7.16
CA CYS A 428 2.44 -19.58 7.80
C CYS A 428 1.82 -19.31 9.17
N ALA A 429 0.49 -19.33 9.26
CA ALA A 429 -0.22 -19.05 10.49
C ALA A 429 -0.11 -20.20 11.52
N GLU A 430 -0.30 -21.44 11.08
CA GLU A 430 -0.17 -22.64 11.91
C GLU A 430 1.23 -22.71 12.54
N THR A 431 2.27 -22.58 11.71
CA THR A 431 3.66 -22.71 12.17
C THR A 431 4.12 -21.50 12.99
N GLY A 432 3.62 -20.30 12.70
CA GLY A 432 3.82 -19.13 13.58
C GLY A 432 3.27 -19.36 14.98
N ALA A 433 2.05 -19.89 15.10
CA ALA A 433 1.46 -20.21 16.41
C ALA A 433 2.20 -21.35 17.13
N ILE A 434 2.70 -22.36 16.40
CA ILE A 434 3.53 -23.43 16.95
C ILE A 434 4.83 -22.87 17.55
N LEU A 435 5.51 -21.96 16.84
CA LEU A 435 6.75 -21.34 17.33
C LEU A 435 6.52 -20.43 18.54
N ALA A 436 5.37 -19.76 18.61
CA ALA A 436 4.97 -19.01 19.80
C ALA A 436 4.72 -19.92 21.03
N GLY A 437 4.64 -21.25 20.85
CA GLY A 437 4.37 -22.19 21.94
C GLY A 437 2.89 -22.23 22.34
N ALA A 438 2.00 -21.88 21.42
CA ALA A 438 0.56 -21.86 21.63
C ALA A 438 -0.01 -23.26 21.90
N ASP A 439 -1.17 -23.32 22.54
CA ASP A 439 -1.90 -24.57 22.70
C ASP A 439 -2.52 -25.06 21.38
N ALA A 440 -2.95 -26.32 21.35
CA ALA A 440 -3.49 -26.94 20.14
C ALA A 440 -4.73 -26.21 19.59
N ALA A 441 -5.56 -25.63 20.45
CA ALA A 441 -6.77 -24.93 20.03
C ALA A 441 -6.42 -23.60 19.33
N THR A 442 -5.46 -22.86 19.88
CA THR A 442 -4.94 -21.63 19.26
C THR A 442 -4.24 -21.92 17.94
N VAL A 443 -3.44 -23.00 17.87
CA VAL A 443 -2.79 -23.42 16.61
C VAL A 443 -3.82 -23.76 15.54
N GLU A 444 -4.85 -24.55 15.88
CA GLU A 444 -5.93 -24.89 14.96
C GLU A 444 -6.73 -23.65 14.51
N ASN A 445 -6.98 -22.71 15.43
CA ASN A 445 -7.64 -21.44 15.13
C ASN A 445 -6.81 -20.58 14.16
N MET A 446 -5.50 -20.46 14.37
CA MET A 446 -4.63 -19.71 13.46
C MET A 446 -4.47 -20.38 12.10
N ALA A 447 -4.43 -21.72 12.05
CA ALA A 447 -4.48 -22.45 10.79
C ALA A 447 -5.77 -22.16 10.01
N ALA A 448 -6.92 -22.13 10.71
CA ALA A 448 -8.20 -21.77 10.11
C ALA A 448 -8.21 -20.31 9.60
N TRP A 449 -7.69 -19.36 10.37
CA TRP A 449 -7.54 -17.98 9.93
C TRP A 449 -6.71 -17.89 8.64
N GLY A 450 -5.51 -18.49 8.63
CA GLY A 450 -4.61 -18.46 7.46
C GLY A 450 -5.22 -19.11 6.22
N LEU A 451 -5.94 -20.23 6.37
CA LEU A 451 -6.65 -20.87 5.26
C LEU A 451 -7.70 -19.93 4.64
N ASN A 452 -8.51 -19.29 5.47
CA ASN A 452 -9.59 -18.42 4.99
C ASN A 452 -9.04 -17.11 4.40
N LEU A 453 -7.99 -16.53 4.99
CA LEU A 453 -7.27 -15.39 4.42
C LEU A 453 -6.74 -15.72 3.02
N GLY A 454 -6.12 -16.89 2.85
CA GLY A 454 -5.59 -17.34 1.57
C GLY A 454 -6.66 -17.60 0.51
N LEU A 455 -7.86 -18.04 0.92
CA LEU A 455 -9.00 -18.20 0.01
C LEU A 455 -9.53 -16.84 -0.44
N CYS A 456 -9.69 -15.88 0.48
CA CYS A 456 -10.03 -14.50 0.11
C CYS A 456 -9.02 -13.92 -0.88
N PHE A 457 -7.72 -14.09 -0.59
CA PHE A 457 -6.64 -13.59 -1.44
C PHE A 457 -6.79 -14.10 -2.88
N GLN A 458 -6.89 -15.42 -3.09
CA GLN A 458 -6.85 -15.99 -4.45
C GLN A 458 -8.13 -15.69 -5.24
N ILE A 459 -9.31 -15.76 -4.61
CA ILE A 459 -10.57 -15.44 -5.27
C ILE A 459 -10.57 -14.00 -5.80
N MET A 460 -9.98 -13.07 -5.04
CA MET A 460 -9.87 -11.67 -5.42
C MET A 460 -8.77 -11.45 -6.46
N ASP A 461 -7.66 -12.18 -6.38
CA ASP A 461 -6.57 -12.15 -7.36
C ASP A 461 -7.05 -12.53 -8.76
N ASP A 462 -7.77 -13.67 -8.88
CA ASP A 462 -8.33 -14.15 -10.15
C ASP A 462 -9.32 -13.16 -10.78
N TYR A 463 -10.05 -12.40 -9.95
CA TYR A 463 -10.93 -11.33 -10.43
C TYR A 463 -10.12 -10.13 -10.94
N ILE A 464 -9.15 -9.66 -10.16
CA ILE A 464 -8.30 -8.50 -10.47
C ILE A 464 -7.52 -8.74 -11.77
N ASP A 465 -6.98 -9.94 -11.97
CA ASP A 465 -6.25 -10.33 -13.18
C ASP A 465 -7.08 -10.22 -14.49
N MET A 466 -8.40 -10.24 -14.39
CA MET A 466 -9.31 -10.10 -15.53
C MET A 466 -9.79 -8.66 -15.77
N VAL A 467 -9.76 -7.79 -14.75
CA VAL A 467 -10.39 -6.47 -14.82
C VAL A 467 -9.41 -5.30 -14.74
N SER A 468 -8.20 -5.51 -14.24
CA SER A 468 -7.17 -4.48 -14.12
C SER A 468 -6.39 -4.31 -15.42
N ASP A 469 -5.86 -3.10 -15.64
CA ASP A 469 -4.99 -2.81 -16.78
C ASP A 469 -3.59 -3.42 -16.62
N THR A 470 -2.93 -3.64 -17.76
CA THR A 470 -1.60 -4.26 -17.85
C THR A 470 -0.52 -3.49 -17.09
N GLU A 471 -0.63 -2.16 -17.00
CA GLU A 471 0.32 -1.31 -16.27
C GLU A 471 0.24 -1.54 -14.76
N THR A 472 -0.97 -1.75 -14.21
CA THR A 472 -1.20 -2.02 -12.79
C THR A 472 -0.83 -3.46 -12.40
N LEU A 473 -1.04 -4.44 -13.29
CA LEU A 473 -0.79 -5.86 -13.03
C LEU A 473 0.66 -6.29 -13.24
N GLY A 474 1.42 -5.58 -14.09
CA GLY A 474 2.78 -5.98 -14.50
C GLY A 474 2.83 -7.25 -15.38
N LYS A 475 1.66 -7.74 -15.83
CA LYS A 475 1.45 -8.80 -16.83
C LYS A 475 0.21 -8.46 -17.68
N PRO A 476 0.07 -8.99 -18.92
CA PRO A 476 -1.10 -8.75 -19.75
C PRO A 476 -2.41 -9.17 -19.05
N SER A 477 -3.39 -8.27 -19.04
CA SER A 477 -4.75 -8.54 -18.56
C SER A 477 -5.37 -9.71 -19.34
N GLY A 478 -6.04 -10.64 -18.64
CA GLY A 478 -6.69 -11.79 -19.28
C GLY A 478 -5.75 -12.92 -19.73
N SER A 479 -4.50 -12.97 -19.25
CA SER A 479 -3.56 -14.08 -19.49
C SER A 479 -4.15 -15.46 -19.13
N ASP A 480 -4.95 -15.53 -18.08
CA ASP A 480 -5.69 -16.74 -17.66
C ASP A 480 -6.59 -17.31 -18.76
N ILE A 481 -7.12 -16.47 -19.66
CA ILE A 481 -7.92 -16.92 -20.81
C ILE A 481 -7.03 -17.73 -21.74
N VAL A 482 -5.90 -17.19 -22.15
CA VAL A 482 -5.00 -17.82 -23.12
C VAL A 482 -4.37 -19.09 -22.56
N GLN A 483 -4.12 -19.13 -21.25
CA GLN A 483 -3.68 -20.32 -20.52
C GLN A 483 -4.81 -21.36 -20.32
N GLY A 484 -6.08 -20.97 -20.46
CA GLY A 484 -7.21 -21.90 -20.29
C GLY A 484 -7.55 -22.19 -18.82
N LYS A 485 -7.14 -21.30 -17.91
CA LYS A 485 -7.36 -21.47 -16.46
C LYS A 485 -8.85 -21.46 -16.15
N ARG A 486 -9.29 -22.40 -15.31
CA ARG A 486 -10.70 -22.60 -14.93
C ARG A 486 -11.09 -21.76 -13.72
N THR A 487 -10.94 -20.44 -13.83
CA THR A 487 -11.38 -19.47 -12.82
C THR A 487 -12.91 -19.39 -12.76
N LEU A 488 -13.48 -18.74 -11.73
CA LEU A 488 -14.94 -18.53 -11.62
C LEU A 488 -15.53 -17.84 -12.87
N ILE A 489 -14.78 -16.94 -13.51
CA ILE A 489 -15.18 -16.23 -14.72
C ILE A 489 -15.30 -17.24 -15.88
N ALA A 490 -14.27 -18.05 -16.09
CA ALA A 490 -14.24 -19.04 -17.17
C ALA A 490 -15.28 -20.15 -16.96
N ILE A 491 -15.45 -20.64 -15.72
CA ILE A 491 -16.48 -21.64 -15.38
C ILE A 491 -17.87 -21.12 -15.76
N HIS A 492 -18.23 -19.93 -15.30
CA HIS A 492 -19.53 -19.34 -15.63
C HIS A 492 -19.70 -19.09 -17.14
N ALA A 493 -18.67 -18.57 -17.82
CA ALA A 493 -18.72 -18.31 -19.25
C ALA A 493 -19.03 -19.57 -20.05
N ILE A 494 -18.38 -20.69 -19.71
CA ILE A 494 -18.56 -21.99 -20.36
C ILE A 494 -19.96 -22.58 -20.05
N GLU A 495 -20.42 -22.46 -18.81
CA GLU A 495 -21.73 -22.98 -18.38
C GLU A 495 -22.92 -22.12 -18.83
N SER A 496 -22.71 -20.82 -19.13
CA SER A 496 -23.77 -19.88 -19.53
C SER A 496 -24.48 -20.29 -20.82
N GLY A 497 -23.84 -21.12 -21.65
CA GLY A 497 -24.36 -21.54 -22.96
C GLY A 497 -24.40 -20.43 -24.01
N ALA A 498 -23.84 -19.26 -23.72
CA ALA A 498 -23.81 -18.15 -24.66
C ALA A 498 -22.81 -18.37 -25.81
N ASP A 499 -23.01 -17.59 -26.88
CA ASP A 499 -22.07 -17.54 -27.98
C ASP A 499 -20.98 -16.51 -27.69
N LEU A 500 -19.82 -17.00 -27.25
CA LEU A 500 -18.62 -16.22 -26.92
C LEU A 500 -17.49 -16.63 -27.88
N PRO A 501 -17.56 -16.24 -29.16
CA PRO A 501 -16.69 -16.77 -30.20
C PRO A 501 -15.21 -16.40 -30.01
N THR A 502 -14.91 -15.21 -29.48
CA THR A 502 -13.53 -14.76 -29.24
C THR A 502 -12.96 -15.45 -28.01
N PHE A 503 -13.71 -15.49 -26.90
CA PHE A 503 -13.31 -16.24 -25.71
C PHE A 503 -13.05 -17.72 -26.04
N LYS A 504 -14.00 -18.42 -26.70
CA LYS A 504 -13.84 -19.84 -27.04
C LYS A 504 -12.66 -20.11 -27.97
N ARG A 505 -12.29 -19.13 -28.79
CA ARG A 505 -11.17 -19.25 -29.72
C ARG A 505 -9.83 -19.04 -29.03
N LEU A 506 -9.74 -18.15 -28.05
CA LEU A 506 -8.50 -17.88 -27.31
C LEU A 506 -8.27 -18.83 -26.14
N PHE A 507 -9.35 -19.35 -25.55
CA PHE A 507 -9.29 -20.11 -24.31
C PHE A 507 -8.37 -21.35 -24.43
N GLY A 508 -7.27 -21.36 -23.69
CA GLY A 508 -6.30 -22.47 -23.67
C GLY A 508 -5.44 -22.60 -24.93
N THR A 509 -5.31 -21.55 -25.74
CA THR A 509 -4.51 -21.61 -26.99
C THR A 509 -3.02 -21.34 -26.81
N GLY A 510 -2.61 -20.70 -25.71
CA GLY A 510 -1.24 -20.21 -25.55
C GLY A 510 -0.84 -19.10 -26.53
N GLN A 511 -1.78 -18.53 -27.31
CA GLN A 511 -1.51 -17.47 -28.28
C GLN A 511 -1.99 -16.11 -27.77
N ASP A 512 -1.03 -15.20 -27.54
CA ASP A 512 -1.32 -13.81 -27.18
C ASP A 512 -1.59 -12.95 -28.42
N SER A 513 -2.78 -12.38 -28.49
CA SER A 513 -3.10 -11.23 -29.33
C SER A 513 -3.82 -10.20 -28.47
N GLU A 514 -3.13 -9.12 -28.13
CA GLU A 514 -3.62 -8.06 -27.23
C GLU A 514 -4.98 -7.50 -27.67
N SER A 515 -5.17 -7.28 -28.98
CA SER A 515 -6.46 -6.82 -29.52
C SER A 515 -7.59 -7.85 -29.40
N GLU A 516 -7.28 -9.15 -29.43
CA GLU A 516 -8.31 -10.20 -29.32
C GLU A 516 -8.62 -10.54 -27.86
N LEU A 517 -7.66 -10.33 -26.96
CA LEU A 517 -7.84 -10.46 -25.51
C LEU A 517 -8.86 -9.43 -25.00
N ASP A 518 -8.74 -8.17 -25.41
CA ASP A 518 -9.72 -7.13 -25.06
C ASP A 518 -11.13 -7.49 -25.53
N ASP A 519 -11.27 -8.03 -26.74
CA ASP A 519 -12.54 -8.49 -27.29
C ASP A 519 -13.12 -9.66 -26.49
N ALA A 520 -12.29 -10.64 -26.09
CA ALA A 520 -12.74 -11.74 -25.22
C ALA A 520 -13.16 -11.27 -23.83
N VAL A 521 -12.42 -10.33 -23.23
CA VAL A 521 -12.79 -9.71 -21.95
C VAL A 521 -14.12 -8.96 -22.08
N ASN A 522 -14.35 -8.26 -23.18
CA ASN A 522 -15.63 -7.59 -23.45
C ASN A 522 -16.78 -8.60 -23.62
N GLU A 523 -16.59 -9.72 -24.32
CA GLU A 523 -17.58 -10.81 -24.39
C GLU A 523 -17.94 -11.33 -22.98
N LEU A 524 -16.94 -11.54 -22.12
CA LEU A 524 -17.12 -11.98 -20.72
C LEU A 524 -17.86 -10.93 -19.87
N LYS A 525 -17.61 -9.63 -20.10
CA LYS A 525 -18.35 -8.53 -19.47
C LYS A 525 -19.81 -8.51 -19.89
N GLU A 526 -20.08 -8.53 -21.19
CA GLU A 526 -21.44 -8.43 -21.76
C GLU A 526 -22.31 -9.63 -21.39
N ASN A 527 -21.72 -10.83 -21.34
CA ASN A 527 -22.40 -12.03 -20.89
C ASN A 527 -22.73 -12.02 -19.38
N GLY A 528 -22.04 -11.18 -18.61
CA GLY A 528 -22.18 -11.10 -17.15
C GLY A 528 -21.29 -12.09 -16.40
N SER A 529 -20.31 -12.73 -17.03
CA SER A 529 -19.38 -13.66 -16.37
C SER A 529 -18.43 -12.93 -15.40
N ILE A 530 -17.98 -11.72 -15.77
CA ILE A 530 -17.21 -10.88 -14.84
C ILE A 530 -18.07 -10.43 -13.65
N GLN A 531 -19.31 -10.00 -13.91
CA GLN A 531 -20.23 -9.61 -12.85
C GLN A 531 -20.60 -10.80 -11.95
N TYR A 532 -20.75 -12.00 -12.51
CA TYR A 532 -20.97 -13.23 -11.76
C TYR A 532 -19.79 -13.50 -10.83
N ALA A 533 -18.55 -13.46 -11.32
CA ALA A 533 -17.37 -13.67 -10.48
C ALA A 533 -17.23 -12.59 -9.40
N LEU A 534 -17.50 -11.32 -9.73
CA LEU A 534 -17.55 -10.23 -8.75
C LEU A 534 -18.59 -10.49 -7.66
N ASP A 535 -19.80 -10.89 -8.03
CA ASP A 535 -20.88 -11.21 -7.09
C ASP A 535 -20.53 -12.45 -6.25
N ARG A 536 -19.95 -13.50 -6.84
CA ARG A 536 -19.51 -14.69 -6.09
C ARG A 536 -18.37 -14.38 -5.14
N ALA A 537 -17.39 -13.59 -5.58
CA ALA A 537 -16.28 -13.12 -4.74
C ALA A 537 -16.81 -12.23 -3.61
N MET A 538 -17.42 -11.08 -3.94
CA MET A 538 -17.84 -10.06 -2.97
C MET A 538 -19.10 -10.37 -2.18
N LYS A 539 -19.98 -11.29 -2.60
CA LYS A 539 -21.26 -11.53 -1.88
C LYS A 539 -21.41 -12.94 -1.33
N HIS A 540 -20.53 -13.87 -1.70
CA HIS A 540 -20.64 -15.26 -1.27
C HIS A 540 -19.35 -15.79 -0.64
N HIS A 541 -18.33 -16.09 -1.44
CA HIS A 541 -17.18 -16.86 -0.96
C HIS A 541 -16.16 -16.01 -0.22
N ALA A 542 -15.66 -14.93 -0.81
CA ALA A 542 -14.65 -14.10 -0.15
C ALA A 542 -15.23 -13.47 1.13
N MET A 543 -16.49 -13.00 1.12
CA MET A 543 -17.15 -12.52 2.34
C MET A 543 -17.35 -13.59 3.42
N LYS A 544 -17.68 -14.83 3.02
CA LYS A 544 -17.79 -15.94 3.97
C LYS A 544 -16.44 -16.23 4.62
N HIS A 545 -15.38 -16.34 3.81
CA HIS A 545 -14.04 -16.62 4.30
C HIS A 545 -13.47 -15.45 5.12
N HIS A 546 -13.72 -14.22 4.70
CA HIS A 546 -13.38 -12.99 5.42
C HIS A 546 -14.04 -12.99 6.81
N ARG A 547 -15.34 -13.25 6.89
CA ARG A 547 -16.03 -13.37 8.18
C ARG A 547 -15.45 -14.48 9.06
N ILE A 548 -15.19 -15.66 8.51
CA ILE A 548 -14.58 -16.76 9.29
C ILE A 548 -13.19 -16.35 9.79
N ALA A 549 -12.40 -15.65 8.98
CA ALA A 549 -11.11 -15.14 9.39
C ALA A 549 -11.23 -14.14 10.56
N HIS A 550 -12.21 -13.22 10.53
CA HIS A 550 -12.49 -12.34 11.67
C HIS A 550 -12.95 -13.10 12.92
N ASP A 551 -13.85 -14.07 12.77
CA ASP A 551 -14.30 -14.92 13.88
C ASP A 551 -13.12 -15.64 14.56
N CYS A 552 -12.11 -16.06 13.78
CA CYS A 552 -10.87 -16.65 14.32
C CYS A 552 -10.05 -15.62 15.11
N LEU A 553 -9.95 -14.37 14.62
CA LEU A 553 -9.22 -13.31 15.31
C LEU A 553 -9.96 -12.79 16.55
N ASP A 554 -11.30 -12.90 16.60
CA ASP A 554 -12.12 -12.58 17.79
C ASP A 554 -11.86 -13.54 18.95
N ALA A 555 -11.34 -14.73 18.68
CA ALA A 555 -10.98 -15.72 19.70
C ALA A 555 -9.62 -15.43 20.38
N LEU A 556 -8.85 -14.45 19.89
CA LEU A 556 -7.57 -14.03 20.47
C LEU A 556 -7.75 -12.85 21.43
N GLU A 557 -6.82 -12.70 22.36
CA GLU A 557 -6.74 -11.51 23.21
C GLU A 557 -6.44 -10.27 22.34
N PRO A 558 -7.18 -9.15 22.50
CA PRO A 558 -6.94 -7.95 21.73
C PRO A 558 -5.51 -7.41 21.92
N SER A 559 -4.81 -7.19 20.80
CA SER A 559 -3.47 -6.61 20.77
C SER A 559 -3.24 -5.87 19.47
N GLU A 560 -2.20 -5.03 19.42
CA GLU A 560 -1.79 -4.35 18.18
C GLU A 560 -1.50 -5.36 17.05
N ALA A 561 -0.86 -6.48 17.37
CA ALA A 561 -0.59 -7.53 16.40
C ALA A 561 -1.88 -8.19 15.88
N VAL A 562 -2.88 -8.43 16.74
CA VAL A 562 -4.21 -8.90 16.30
C VAL A 562 -4.88 -7.87 15.39
N THR A 563 -4.77 -6.57 15.69
CA THR A 563 -5.27 -5.51 14.82
C THR A 563 -4.58 -5.52 13.45
N ILE A 564 -3.26 -5.74 13.39
CA ILE A 564 -2.54 -5.89 12.12
C ILE A 564 -3.07 -7.09 11.33
N LEU A 565 -3.33 -8.24 11.98
CA LEU A 565 -3.91 -9.40 11.30
C LEU A 565 -5.34 -9.15 10.78
N ARG A 566 -6.15 -8.37 11.50
CA ARG A 566 -7.48 -7.93 11.05
C ARG A 566 -7.34 -7.06 9.80
N ASN A 567 -6.52 -6.03 9.89
CA ASN A 567 -6.23 -5.15 8.77
C ASN A 567 -5.73 -5.92 7.54
N MET A 568 -4.86 -6.92 7.72
CA MET A 568 -4.43 -7.80 6.62
C MET A 568 -5.58 -8.61 6.00
N THR A 569 -6.58 -8.98 6.80
CA THR A 569 -7.79 -9.69 6.37
C THR A 569 -8.69 -8.77 5.56
N ASP A 570 -8.96 -7.55 6.07
CA ASP A 570 -9.76 -6.52 5.41
C ASP A 570 -9.16 -6.06 4.09
N PHE A 571 -7.82 -5.90 4.06
CA PHE A 571 -7.09 -5.50 2.87
C PHE A 571 -7.38 -6.39 1.66
N GLN A 572 -7.67 -7.68 1.85
CA GLN A 572 -7.92 -8.58 0.72
C GLN A 572 -9.17 -8.22 -0.09
N LEU A 573 -10.17 -7.60 0.54
CA LEU A 573 -11.41 -7.18 -0.13
C LEU A 573 -11.29 -5.81 -0.81
N VAL A 574 -10.42 -4.94 -0.29
CA VAL A 574 -10.28 -3.54 -0.75
C VAL A 574 -9.31 -3.39 -1.92
N ARG A 575 -8.55 -4.45 -2.28
CA ARG A 575 -7.62 -4.47 -3.44
C ARG A 575 -8.26 -4.10 -4.80
N ILE A 576 -9.59 -4.03 -4.88
CA ILE A 576 -10.35 -3.75 -6.11
C ILE A 576 -10.54 -2.25 -6.38
N ASN A 577 -10.33 -1.37 -5.39
CA ASN A 577 -10.70 0.05 -5.48
C ASN A 577 -9.51 1.01 -5.48
#